data_AF-A0A1S8SDK5-F1
#
_entry.id   AF-A0A1S8SDK5-F1
#
_cell.length_a   1.000
_cell.length_b   1.000
_cell.length_c   1.000
_cell.angle_alpha   90.00
_cell.angle_beta   90.00
_cell.angle_gamma   90.00
#
_symmetry.space_group_name_H-M   'P 1'
#
loop_
_entity.id
_entity.type
_entity.pdbx_description
1 polymer ?
#
loop_
_entity_poly.entity_id
_entity_poly.type
_entity_poly.pdbx_seq_one_letter_code
_entity_poly.pdbx_strand_id
1 'polypeptide(L)'
;MENSIKAICNTSTYLDKYHSNTNFSNNESLLVGSINNRSLGNNRYISLLNFQLSELSPDSIKKAYLYLFIEDIKPEYKNSFGFGILGNYSNVDIAAIDWSSLPKKDYTKLLNHIIHGYNVGYYLKINVTSLIRSLATHNESYNIFLLPQNQDSNSIIKLSSFESKYPPYLDIITYNIDSKNNIDLSEELNIETYIEEPVEENTYDDEETETNNSEDISTSKESSNVERDSVKNQEEVTLINHLLNKVMEILVNQDLKLNSSNESLSEEISSLSNKLANIDDKISSLDENSTNLKQNDIKTLNINMSSLNEILVNQDLKLNSLNSYSESLGQEINSLSNKVANIDDKISLLDENSTNLRQSDIETLNINISSLDEVLVNQDLKLNSLNSYNESLSEEISSLSSKLANIDDKISLLDEKFVSLKQNDIETLNINMSSLSNEILELKALLPNLSVNLESLKEAINDFTKAEKLDFSNLNSVSSQLLELSSDLNSLTKLIGSISVEPIN
;
A
#
# COMPACT_ATOMS: atom_id res chain seq x y z
N MET A 1 5.54 28.89 18.73
CA MET A 1 4.60 28.96 17.60
C MET A 1 4.57 27.62 16.86
N GLU A 2 3.94 27.50 15.70
CA GLU A 2 4.21 26.37 14.78
C GLU A 2 5.31 26.80 13.81
N ASN A 3 6.37 26.00 13.69
CA ASN A 3 7.45 26.28 12.75
C ASN A 3 7.24 25.38 11.52
N SER A 4 7.24 25.96 10.30
CA SER A 4 7.20 25.21 9.05
C SER A 4 8.59 25.14 8.44
N ILE A 5 9.01 23.93 8.06
CA ILE A 5 10.22 23.65 7.30
C ILE A 5 9.75 23.25 5.89
N LYS A 6 10.00 24.13 4.92
CA LYS A 6 9.77 23.83 3.50
C LYS A 6 11.05 23.31 2.87
N ALA A 7 11.05 22.03 2.48
CA ALA A 7 12.17 21.41 1.78
C ALA A 7 11.76 21.09 0.34
N ILE A 8 12.45 21.69 -0.62
CA ILE A 8 12.30 21.37 -2.05
C ILE A 8 12.97 20.00 -2.30
N CYS A 9 12.50 19.27 -3.30
CA CYS A 9 13.20 18.08 -3.80
C CYS A 9 14.66 18.44 -4.14
N ASN A 10 15.59 17.54 -3.83
CA ASN A 10 17.02 17.72 -4.11
C ASN A 10 17.43 17.00 -5.41
N THR A 11 16.77 15.88 -5.73
CA THR A 11 16.88 15.20 -7.02
C THR A 11 15.69 14.25 -7.18
N SER A 12 15.28 14.00 -8.42
CA SER A 12 14.19 13.08 -8.74
C SER A 12 14.47 12.34 -10.04
N THR A 13 13.91 11.15 -10.18
CA THR A 13 13.89 10.41 -11.46
C THR A 13 12.60 9.63 -11.59
N TYR A 14 12.28 9.14 -12.78
CA TYR A 14 11.37 8.02 -12.95
C TYR A 14 12.07 6.84 -13.62
N LEU A 15 11.53 5.64 -13.39
CA LEU A 15 12.00 4.40 -13.97
C LEU A 15 10.89 3.81 -14.84
N ASP A 16 11.24 3.46 -16.08
CA ASP A 16 10.38 2.79 -17.06
C ASP A 16 10.79 1.32 -17.14
N LYS A 17 9.84 0.40 -16.92
CA LYS A 17 10.11 -1.05 -16.87
C LYS A 17 10.60 -1.63 -18.21
N TYR A 18 10.22 -1.06 -19.36
CA TYR A 18 10.74 -1.48 -20.67
C TYR A 18 12.14 -0.91 -20.93
N HIS A 19 12.41 0.30 -20.44
CA HIS A 19 13.74 0.92 -20.48
C HIS A 19 14.49 0.66 -19.16
N SER A 20 14.57 -0.62 -18.76
CA SER A 20 14.96 -1.06 -17.42
C SER A 20 16.33 -0.58 -16.93
N ASN A 21 17.22 -0.24 -17.85
CA ASN A 21 18.60 0.15 -17.61
C ASN A 21 18.81 1.67 -17.87
N THR A 22 17.73 2.46 -17.83
CA THR A 22 17.72 3.89 -18.13
C THR A 22 17.16 4.67 -16.95
N ASN A 23 17.92 5.65 -16.48
CA ASN A 23 17.48 6.66 -15.52
C ASN A 23 16.98 7.91 -16.28
N PHE A 24 15.91 8.54 -15.81
CA PHE A 24 15.28 9.70 -16.45
C PHE A 24 15.34 10.96 -15.58
N SER A 25 16.41 11.15 -14.79
CA SER A 25 16.58 12.28 -13.86
C SER A 25 16.59 13.65 -14.53
N ASN A 26 17.15 13.72 -15.74
CA ASN A 26 17.27 14.95 -16.53
C ASN A 26 15.94 15.37 -17.22
N ASN A 27 14.84 14.64 -17.02
CA ASN A 27 13.55 14.99 -17.60
C ASN A 27 12.78 15.93 -16.67
N GLU A 28 12.29 17.06 -17.19
CA GLU A 28 11.42 18.00 -16.46
C GLU A 28 10.18 17.33 -15.84
N SER A 29 9.75 16.17 -16.35
CA SER A 29 8.54 15.46 -15.94
C SER A 29 8.80 14.07 -15.38
N LEU A 30 8.10 13.76 -14.28
CA LEU A 30 8.02 12.47 -13.62
C LEU A 30 6.78 11.68 -14.06
N LEU A 31 6.90 10.36 -14.10
CA LEU A 31 5.82 9.44 -14.50
C LEU A 31 5.53 8.42 -13.40
N VAL A 32 4.26 8.29 -13.03
CA VAL A 32 3.78 7.29 -12.07
C VAL A 32 2.55 6.60 -12.64
N GLY A 33 2.58 5.27 -12.76
CA GLY A 33 1.44 4.52 -13.29
C GLY A 33 1.81 3.25 -14.05
N SER A 34 0.85 2.79 -14.83
CA SER A 34 0.93 1.58 -15.65
C SER A 34 0.28 1.86 -17.02
N ILE A 35 0.90 1.40 -18.12
CA ILE A 35 0.34 1.54 -19.48
C ILE A 35 0.39 0.18 -20.18
N ASN A 36 -0.81 -0.32 -20.50
CA ASN A 36 -0.97 -1.62 -21.13
C ASN A 36 -0.79 -1.52 -22.66
N ASN A 37 0.27 -2.13 -23.18
CA ASN A 37 0.61 -2.21 -24.59
C ASN A 37 0.26 -3.61 -25.12
N ARG A 38 -0.63 -3.67 -26.13
CA ARG A 38 -1.11 -4.92 -26.75
C ARG A 38 -0.02 -5.88 -27.21
N SER A 39 1.18 -5.37 -27.54
CA SER A 39 2.28 -6.15 -28.12
C SER A 39 3.39 -6.51 -27.14
N LEU A 40 3.48 -5.80 -26.00
CA LEU A 40 4.61 -5.92 -25.04
C LEU A 40 4.15 -6.22 -23.60
N GLY A 41 2.84 -6.26 -23.36
CA GLY A 41 2.26 -6.42 -22.01
C GLY A 41 2.11 -5.09 -21.30
N ASN A 42 2.22 -5.08 -19.97
CA ASN A 42 2.08 -3.86 -19.19
C ASN A 42 3.43 -3.20 -18.86
N ASN A 43 3.62 -1.96 -19.31
CA ASN A 43 4.72 -1.11 -18.87
C ASN A 43 4.37 -0.45 -17.54
N ARG A 44 5.38 -0.15 -16.72
CA ARG A 44 5.20 0.46 -15.41
C ARG A 44 6.18 1.61 -15.21
N TYR A 45 5.69 2.65 -14.56
CA TYR A 45 6.39 3.90 -14.28
C TYR A 45 6.39 4.13 -12.77
N ILE A 46 7.58 4.18 -12.17
CA ILE A 46 7.80 4.47 -10.76
C ILE A 46 8.61 5.76 -10.69
N SER A 47 8.15 6.76 -9.93
CA SER A 47 8.93 7.97 -9.68
C SER A 47 9.58 7.95 -8.30
N LEU A 48 10.76 8.54 -8.19
CA LEU A 48 11.55 8.63 -6.98
C LEU A 48 11.90 10.09 -6.72
N LEU A 49 11.82 10.50 -5.45
CA LEU A 49 12.11 11.84 -4.96
C LEU A 49 13.07 11.72 -3.77
N ASN A 50 14.17 12.47 -3.78
CA ASN A 50 15.06 12.62 -2.62
C ASN A 50 14.86 14.02 -2.03
N PHE A 51 14.66 14.07 -0.71
CA PHE A 51 14.68 15.32 0.04
C PHE A 51 15.85 15.30 1.01
N GLN A 52 16.68 16.34 0.96
CA GLN A 52 17.68 16.61 2.00
C GLN A 52 17.02 17.46 3.08
N LEU A 53 17.12 17.00 4.32
CA LEU A 53 16.56 17.61 5.51
C LEU A 53 17.62 17.53 6.62
N SER A 54 17.73 18.58 7.43
CA SER A 54 18.47 18.54 8.69
C SER A 54 17.90 17.47 9.62
N GLU A 55 18.66 17.05 10.63
CA GLU A 55 18.21 16.06 11.61
C GLU A 55 16.87 16.48 12.25
N LEU A 56 15.84 15.63 12.09
CA LEU A 56 14.50 15.83 12.63
C LEU A 56 14.19 14.69 13.59
N SER A 57 13.83 15.02 14.83
CA SER A 57 13.24 14.01 15.72
C SER A 57 11.84 13.62 15.21
N PRO A 58 11.50 12.31 15.14
CA PRO A 58 10.15 11.84 14.84
C PRO A 58 9.06 12.50 15.70
N ASP A 59 9.37 12.79 16.97
CA ASP A 59 8.43 13.39 17.93
C ASP A 59 8.26 14.90 17.74
N SER A 60 9.22 15.60 17.12
CA SER A 60 9.08 17.04 16.85
C SER A 60 8.15 17.32 15.66
N ILE A 61 7.94 16.35 14.76
CA ILE A 61 7.09 16.51 13.57
C ILE A 61 5.61 16.47 13.99
N LYS A 62 4.92 17.61 13.96
CA LYS A 62 3.48 17.74 14.24
C LYS A 62 2.63 17.27 13.04
N LYS A 63 2.98 17.72 11.83
CA LYS A 63 2.36 17.34 10.55
C LYS A 63 3.42 17.39 9.45
N ALA A 64 3.27 16.58 8.41
CA ALA A 64 4.04 16.74 7.18
C ALA A 64 3.16 16.56 5.94
N TYR A 65 3.38 17.39 4.92
CA TYR A 65 2.67 17.37 3.67
C TYR A 65 3.63 17.30 2.48
N LEU A 66 3.34 16.42 1.52
CA LEU A 66 4.03 16.34 0.23
C LEU A 66 3.17 17.07 -0.81
N TYR A 67 3.81 17.95 -1.56
CA TYR A 67 3.21 18.73 -2.62
C TYR A 67 3.79 18.31 -3.98
N LEU A 68 2.93 17.83 -4.88
CA LEU A 68 3.29 17.35 -6.22
C LEU A 68 2.50 18.15 -7.27
N PHE A 69 3.17 18.79 -8.23
CA PHE A 69 2.48 19.53 -9.31
C PHE A 69 1.99 18.55 -10.38
N ILE A 70 0.70 18.65 -10.75
CA ILE A 70 0.09 17.81 -11.79
C ILE A 70 0.22 18.50 -13.15
N GLU A 71 0.97 17.90 -14.07
CA GLU A 71 1.16 18.41 -15.44
C GLU A 71 0.16 17.81 -16.43
N ASP A 72 -0.18 16.53 -16.28
CA ASP A 72 -1.21 15.82 -17.04
C ASP A 72 -1.61 14.53 -16.31
N ILE A 73 -2.77 13.97 -16.61
CA ILE A 73 -3.23 12.73 -15.99
C ILE A 73 -4.24 11.98 -16.86
N LYS A 74 -3.97 10.68 -17.05
CA LYS A 74 -4.81 9.73 -17.76
C LYS A 74 -5.38 8.73 -16.76
N PRO A 75 -6.58 8.99 -16.19
CA PRO A 75 -7.23 8.07 -15.26
C PRO A 75 -7.72 6.80 -15.98
N GLU A 76 -7.94 5.74 -15.21
CA GLU A 76 -8.51 4.48 -15.71
C GLU A 76 -10.04 4.45 -15.56
N TYR A 77 -10.58 5.09 -14.51
CA TYR A 77 -11.99 4.99 -14.17
C TYR A 77 -12.51 6.26 -13.49
N LYS A 78 -13.71 6.72 -13.89
CA LYS A 78 -14.52 7.77 -13.23
C LYS A 78 -13.75 8.99 -12.67
N ASN A 79 -12.81 9.53 -13.47
CA ASN A 79 -11.95 10.67 -13.14
C ASN A 79 -11.23 10.55 -11.79
N SER A 80 -10.86 9.32 -11.39
CA SER A 80 -10.00 9.05 -10.25
C SER A 80 -8.69 8.37 -10.66
N PHE A 81 -7.65 8.63 -9.87
CA PHE A 81 -6.33 8.05 -10.04
C PHE A 81 -5.74 7.68 -8.68
N GLY A 82 -5.18 6.48 -8.57
CA GLY A 82 -4.66 5.93 -7.32
C GLY A 82 -3.18 5.55 -7.44
N PHE A 83 -2.37 5.99 -6.48
CA PHE A 83 -0.95 5.64 -6.39
C PHE A 83 -0.53 5.34 -4.96
N GLY A 84 0.46 4.46 -4.84
CA GLY A 84 1.13 4.13 -3.59
C GLY A 84 2.30 5.05 -3.33
N ILE A 85 2.52 5.39 -2.07
CA ILE A 85 3.68 6.15 -1.58
C ILE A 85 4.42 5.30 -0.55
N LEU A 86 5.72 5.12 -0.78
CA LEU A 86 6.66 4.47 0.14
C LEU A 86 7.83 5.40 0.43
N GLY A 87 8.42 5.28 1.61
CA GLY A 87 9.77 5.75 1.89
C GLY A 87 10.73 4.56 1.95
N ASN A 88 12.02 4.76 1.73
CA ASN A 88 13.05 3.74 1.99
C ASN A 88 14.10 4.27 2.98
N TYR A 89 14.52 3.43 3.93
CA TYR A 89 15.52 3.79 4.94
C TYR A 89 16.98 3.63 4.46
N SER A 90 17.19 3.04 3.28
CA SER A 90 18.53 2.96 2.66
C SER A 90 18.87 4.28 1.99
N ASN A 91 20.15 4.65 2.00
CA ASN A 91 20.64 5.71 1.14
C ASN A 91 20.62 5.24 -0.32
N VAL A 92 19.83 5.90 -1.18
CA VAL A 92 19.62 5.55 -2.58
C VAL A 92 20.14 6.68 -3.47
N ASP A 93 21.07 6.35 -4.37
CA ASP A 93 21.52 7.27 -5.42
C ASP A 93 20.47 7.37 -6.53
N ILE A 94 19.65 8.43 -6.48
CA ILE A 94 18.61 8.69 -7.47
C ILE A 94 19.16 9.07 -8.86
N ALA A 95 20.42 9.51 -8.97
CA ALA A 95 21.04 9.82 -10.26
C ALA A 95 21.54 8.54 -10.97
N ALA A 96 21.93 7.51 -10.21
CA ALA A 96 22.47 6.26 -10.74
C ALA A 96 21.47 5.07 -10.77
N ILE A 97 20.34 5.15 -10.08
CA ILE A 97 19.37 4.04 -9.97
C ILE A 97 18.71 3.68 -11.30
N ASP A 98 18.47 2.39 -11.52
CA ASP A 98 17.71 1.81 -12.62
C ASP A 98 16.64 0.82 -12.11
N TRP A 99 15.87 0.20 -13.00
CA TRP A 99 14.82 -0.76 -12.61
C TRP A 99 15.38 -2.03 -11.94
N SER A 100 16.63 -2.41 -12.24
CA SER A 100 17.28 -3.62 -11.69
C SER A 100 17.84 -3.40 -10.28
N SER A 101 18.25 -2.17 -9.99
CA SER A 101 18.87 -1.70 -8.74
C SER A 101 17.89 -1.10 -7.72
N LEU A 102 16.58 -1.17 -7.98
CA LEU A 102 15.53 -0.86 -7.01
C LEU A 102 15.74 -1.61 -5.67
N PRO A 103 15.62 -0.92 -4.51
CA PRO A 103 15.73 -1.56 -3.20
C PRO A 103 14.71 -2.70 -3.02
N LYS A 104 15.15 -3.80 -2.38
CA LYS A 104 14.35 -5.02 -2.19
C LYS A 104 13.75 -5.18 -0.79
N LYS A 105 14.10 -4.26 0.14
CA LYS A 105 13.70 -4.27 1.55
C LYS A 105 13.76 -2.85 2.13
N ASP A 106 13.54 -2.74 3.43
CA ASP A 106 13.71 -1.51 4.23
C ASP A 106 12.83 -0.33 3.76
N TYR A 107 11.61 -0.65 3.32
CA TYR A 107 10.57 0.35 3.03
C TYR A 107 9.69 0.65 4.26
N THR A 108 9.10 1.84 4.27
CA THR A 108 8.01 2.20 5.21
C THR A 108 6.74 1.40 4.94
N LYS A 109 5.74 1.53 5.82
CA LYS A 109 4.37 1.12 5.50
C LYS A 109 3.86 1.87 4.26
N LEU A 110 3.17 1.17 3.36
CA LEU A 110 2.52 1.72 2.17
C LEU A 110 1.41 2.70 2.55
N LEU A 111 1.48 3.91 1.98
CA LEU A 111 0.43 4.92 2.03
C LEU A 111 -0.22 5.02 0.64
N ASN A 112 -1.44 4.52 0.49
CA ASN A 112 -2.21 4.71 -0.75
C ASN A 112 -2.88 6.09 -0.74
N HIS A 113 -2.82 6.79 -1.86
CA HIS A 113 -3.52 8.05 -2.09
C HIS A 113 -4.37 7.98 -3.37
N ILE A 114 -5.59 8.50 -3.30
CA ILE A 114 -6.54 8.53 -4.43
C ILE A 114 -6.94 9.98 -4.67
N ILE A 115 -6.73 10.44 -5.90
CA ILE A 115 -7.21 11.74 -6.40
C ILE A 115 -8.63 11.53 -6.93
N HIS A 116 -9.57 12.39 -6.55
CA HIS A 116 -10.98 12.37 -7.00
C HIS A 116 -11.34 13.72 -7.64
N GLY A 117 -11.32 13.78 -8.97
CA GLY A 117 -11.27 15.06 -9.68
C GLY A 117 -9.89 15.70 -9.55
N TYR A 118 -9.31 16.06 -10.68
CA TYR A 118 -7.95 16.59 -10.77
C TYR A 118 -7.95 17.93 -11.50
N ASN A 119 -7.19 18.87 -10.97
CA ASN A 119 -6.93 20.14 -11.63
C ASN A 119 -5.49 20.10 -12.15
N VAL A 120 -5.34 19.85 -13.46
CA VAL A 120 -4.06 20.00 -14.15
C VAL A 120 -3.58 21.46 -14.02
N GLY A 121 -2.28 21.65 -13.78
CA GLY A 121 -1.68 22.97 -13.52
C GLY A 121 -1.66 23.40 -12.05
N TYR A 122 -1.91 22.48 -11.11
CA TYR A 122 -1.94 22.76 -9.67
C TYR A 122 -1.14 21.74 -8.84
N TYR A 123 -0.73 22.14 -7.63
CA TYR A 123 -0.12 21.24 -6.65
C TYR A 123 -1.16 20.41 -5.89
N LEU A 124 -1.04 19.09 -5.97
CA LEU A 124 -1.71 18.12 -5.11
C LEU A 124 -1.07 18.13 -3.70
N LYS A 125 -1.86 18.35 -2.65
CA LYS A 125 -1.42 18.31 -1.25
C LYS A 125 -1.75 16.97 -0.60
N ILE A 126 -0.72 16.21 -0.21
CA ILE A 126 -0.85 14.86 0.37
C ILE A 126 -0.37 14.87 1.82
N ASN A 127 -1.15 14.31 2.76
CA ASN A 127 -0.69 14.14 4.14
C ASN A 127 0.27 12.93 4.23
N VAL A 128 1.53 13.20 4.56
CA VAL A 128 2.61 12.21 4.68
C VAL A 128 3.20 12.17 6.11
N THR A 129 2.47 12.66 7.11
CA THR A 129 2.97 12.80 8.50
C THR A 129 3.55 11.50 9.06
N SER A 130 2.87 10.36 8.87
CA SER A 130 3.37 9.05 9.31
C SER A 130 4.60 8.58 8.53
N LEU A 131 4.67 8.88 7.23
CA LEU A 131 5.80 8.55 6.35
C LEU A 131 7.08 9.27 6.79
N ILE A 132 7.00 10.60 6.95
CA ILE A 132 8.16 11.44 7.31
C ILE A 132 8.63 11.14 8.73
N ARG A 133 7.71 10.91 9.69
CA ARG A 133 8.08 10.42 11.04
C ARG A 133 8.81 9.07 11.00
N SER A 134 8.43 8.18 10.08
CA SER A 134 9.10 6.88 9.93
C SER A 134 10.52 7.06 9.37
N LEU A 135 10.70 7.87 8.32
CA LEU A 135 12.01 8.16 7.73
C LEU A 135 12.94 8.90 8.72
N ALA A 136 12.40 9.81 9.52
CA ALA A 136 13.11 10.56 10.57
C ALA A 136 13.72 9.71 11.69
N THR A 137 13.52 8.38 11.71
CA THR A 137 14.23 7.47 12.63
C THR A 137 15.62 7.06 12.15
N HIS A 138 15.99 7.34 10.89
CA HIS A 138 17.23 6.85 10.27
C HIS A 138 18.18 7.97 9.79
N ASN A 139 17.85 9.25 9.99
CA ASN A 139 18.64 10.47 9.72
C ASN A 139 19.31 10.68 8.34
N GLU A 140 19.25 9.74 7.40
CA GLU A 140 19.88 9.83 6.09
C GLU A 140 18.85 9.84 4.95
N SER A 141 19.00 10.78 3.99
CA SER A 141 18.30 10.87 2.69
C SER A 141 16.81 10.45 2.67
N TYR A 142 15.88 11.41 2.70
CA TYR A 142 14.44 11.13 2.68
C TYR A 142 13.98 10.70 1.28
N ASN A 143 14.16 9.42 0.97
CA ASN A 143 13.89 8.80 -0.33
C ASN A 143 12.43 8.34 -0.40
N ILE A 144 11.61 9.05 -1.17
CA ILE A 144 10.17 8.79 -1.37
C ILE A 144 9.93 8.22 -2.77
N PHE A 145 9.22 7.10 -2.83
CA PHE A 145 8.86 6.37 -4.04
C PHE A 145 7.36 6.52 -4.29
N LEU A 146 6.99 6.83 -5.53
CA LEU A 146 5.63 6.95 -6.02
C LEU A 146 5.38 5.80 -7.01
N LEU A 147 4.44 4.91 -6.70
CA LEU A 147 4.22 3.64 -7.40
C LEU A 147 2.78 3.51 -7.91
N PRO A 148 2.53 2.80 -9.03
CA PRO A 148 1.16 2.46 -9.43
C PRO A 148 0.45 1.65 -8.33
N GLN A 149 -0.75 2.06 -7.92
CA GLN A 149 -1.53 1.33 -6.91
C GLN A 149 -2.06 -0.01 -7.46
N ASN A 150 -2.42 -0.04 -8.75
CA ASN A 150 -2.78 -1.26 -9.47
C ASN A 150 -1.65 -1.63 -10.45
N GLN A 151 -1.14 -2.85 -10.33
CA GLN A 151 -0.05 -3.34 -11.16
C GLN A 151 -0.45 -3.64 -12.61
N ASP A 152 -1.76 -3.71 -12.90
CA ASP A 152 -2.32 -4.03 -14.22
C ASP A 152 -3.26 -2.97 -14.79
N SER A 153 -3.25 -1.76 -14.19
CA SER A 153 -4.02 -0.63 -14.72
C SER A 153 -3.47 -0.09 -16.04
N ASN A 154 -4.31 0.68 -16.74
CA ASN A 154 -3.95 1.49 -17.91
C ASN A 154 -4.09 2.99 -17.58
N SER A 155 -3.52 3.41 -16.45
CA SER A 155 -3.56 4.79 -15.95
C SER A 155 -2.17 5.32 -15.57
N ILE A 156 -1.95 6.60 -15.85
CA ILE A 156 -0.68 7.29 -15.57
C ILE A 156 -0.92 8.74 -15.18
N ILE A 157 -0.11 9.26 -14.25
CA ILE A 157 -0.01 10.67 -13.92
C ILE A 157 1.36 11.20 -14.35
N LYS A 158 1.38 12.40 -14.93
CA LYS A 158 2.56 13.18 -15.27
C LYS A 158 2.69 14.29 -14.23
N LEU A 159 3.79 14.25 -13.48
CA LEU A 159 4.08 15.18 -12.40
C LEU A 159 5.33 15.99 -12.76
N SER A 160 5.50 17.17 -12.17
CA SER A 160 6.76 17.90 -12.31
C SER A 160 7.89 17.24 -11.51
N SER A 161 9.09 17.25 -12.09
CA SER A 161 10.35 16.81 -11.48
C SER A 161 11.05 17.92 -10.69
N PHE A 162 12.19 17.60 -10.10
CA PHE A 162 13.17 18.56 -9.60
C PHE A 162 13.64 19.59 -10.65
N GLU A 163 13.86 19.18 -11.91
CA GLU A 163 14.33 20.03 -13.00
C GLU A 163 13.24 20.99 -13.53
N SER A 164 11.99 20.82 -13.09
CA SER A 164 10.86 21.65 -13.51
C SER A 164 10.80 22.98 -12.78
N LYS A 165 10.10 23.95 -13.39
CA LYS A 165 9.67 25.22 -12.76
C LYS A 165 8.76 25.02 -11.53
N TYR A 166 8.14 23.84 -11.38
CA TYR A 166 7.20 23.53 -10.30
C TYR A 166 7.63 22.29 -9.48
N PRO A 167 8.82 22.32 -8.83
CA PRO A 167 9.41 21.12 -8.28
C PRO A 167 8.65 20.59 -7.05
N PRO A 168 8.62 19.26 -6.83
CA PRO A 168 8.06 18.66 -5.63
C PRO A 168 8.65 19.26 -4.34
N TYR A 169 7.84 19.44 -3.30
CA TYR A 169 8.33 19.91 -2.00
C TYR A 169 7.59 19.28 -0.82
N LEU A 170 8.28 19.18 0.31
CA LEU A 170 7.73 18.87 1.62
C LEU A 170 7.47 20.17 2.40
N ASP A 171 6.36 20.20 3.13
CA ASP A 171 6.02 21.20 4.16
C ASP A 171 5.87 20.44 5.48
N ILE A 172 6.83 20.61 6.39
CA ILE A 172 6.93 19.90 7.67
C ILE A 172 6.68 20.90 8.79
N ILE A 173 5.54 20.74 9.47
CA ILE A 173 5.16 21.55 10.62
C ILE A 173 5.68 20.86 11.88
N THR A 174 6.52 21.53 12.66
CA THR A 174 7.06 21.01 13.92
C THR A 174 6.42 21.63 15.16
N TYR A 175 6.50 20.93 16.29
CA TYR A 175 6.27 21.50 17.61
C TYR A 175 7.40 22.47 17.97
N ASN A 176 7.08 23.55 18.68
CA ASN A 176 8.08 24.52 19.10
C ASN A 176 9.04 23.91 20.13
N ILE A 177 10.33 24.10 19.92
CA ILE A 177 11.38 23.83 20.91
C ILE A 177 12.12 25.16 21.11
N ASP A 178 11.63 25.99 22.03
CA ASP A 178 12.08 27.37 22.20
C ASP A 178 13.52 27.46 22.74
N SER A 179 14.48 27.88 21.90
CA SER A 179 15.77 28.42 22.35
C SER A 179 16.52 29.27 21.31
N LYS A 180 16.32 30.60 21.41
CA LYS A 180 17.31 31.68 21.25
C LYS A 180 17.87 32.07 19.86
N ASN A 181 17.46 33.29 19.46
CA ASN A 181 18.29 34.44 19.06
C ASN A 181 18.79 34.58 17.60
N ASN A 182 18.46 35.77 17.05
CA ASN A 182 19.19 36.56 16.04
C ASN A 182 19.20 36.03 14.58
N ILE A 183 19.17 36.88 13.54
CA ILE A 183 19.09 38.35 13.51
C ILE A 183 18.25 38.85 12.31
N ASP A 184 17.61 40.00 12.55
CA ASP A 184 17.16 41.08 11.66
C ASP A 184 17.55 41.09 10.16
N LEU A 185 16.63 41.58 9.31
CA LEU A 185 16.92 42.60 8.28
C LEU A 185 15.63 43.24 7.72
N SER A 186 15.74 44.51 7.34
CA SER A 186 14.73 45.43 6.79
C SER A 186 14.43 45.18 5.28
N GLU A 187 13.64 45.95 4.52
CA GLU A 187 13.19 47.34 4.66
C GLU A 187 11.91 47.66 3.85
N GLU A 188 11.52 48.94 3.80
CA GLU A 188 10.29 49.47 3.16
C GLU A 188 10.38 49.59 1.63
N LEU A 189 9.26 49.93 0.98
CA LEU A 189 9.24 51.00 -0.04
C LEU A 189 7.80 51.52 -0.33
N ASN A 190 7.63 52.84 -0.29
CA ASN A 190 6.47 53.58 -0.81
C ASN A 190 6.74 54.08 -2.25
N ILE A 191 5.71 54.56 -2.96
CA ILE A 191 5.59 55.96 -3.47
C ILE A 191 4.48 56.10 -4.54
N GLU A 192 3.46 56.88 -4.16
CA GLU A 192 2.66 57.94 -4.83
C GLU A 192 2.34 58.01 -6.35
N THR A 193 1.32 58.84 -6.60
CA THR A 193 0.59 59.21 -7.84
C THR A 193 1.24 60.32 -8.68
N TYR A 194 0.81 60.50 -9.93
CA TYR A 194 0.68 61.83 -10.59
C TYR A 194 -0.42 61.86 -11.67
N ILE A 195 -0.71 63.04 -12.26
CA ILE A 195 -1.92 63.42 -13.03
C ILE A 195 -1.52 64.30 -14.24
N GLU A 196 -2.27 64.30 -15.37
CA GLU A 196 -2.74 65.49 -16.18
C GLU A 196 -3.14 65.20 -17.65
N GLU A 197 -3.82 66.17 -18.27
CA GLU A 197 -4.55 66.26 -19.58
C GLU A 197 -4.61 67.78 -19.95
N PRO A 198 -5.32 68.33 -20.98
CA PRO A 198 -5.67 67.94 -22.38
C PRO A 198 -5.50 69.11 -23.43
N VAL A 199 -6.32 69.15 -24.52
CA VAL A 199 -6.80 70.30 -25.38
C VAL A 199 -6.13 70.62 -26.76
N GLU A 200 -6.93 70.66 -27.86
CA GLU A 200 -7.20 71.82 -28.79
C GLU A 200 -8.05 71.46 -30.06
N GLU A 201 -8.99 72.33 -30.50
CA GLU A 201 -9.76 72.27 -31.79
C GLU A 201 -10.56 73.60 -32.08
N ASN A 202 -10.77 74.05 -33.35
CA ASN A 202 -11.78 75.05 -33.86
C ASN A 202 -11.58 75.53 -35.36
N THR A 203 -12.63 75.97 -36.13
CA THR A 203 -12.73 77.12 -37.12
C THR A 203 -13.97 77.14 -38.13
N TYR A 204 -14.13 78.21 -38.97
CA TYR A 204 -15.33 78.89 -39.61
C TYR A 204 -15.40 78.88 -41.19
N ASP A 205 -16.37 79.36 -42.05
CA ASP A 205 -17.82 79.81 -42.11
C ASP A 205 -18.44 79.48 -43.54
N ASP A 206 -19.23 80.17 -44.43
CA ASP A 206 -19.77 81.56 -44.76
C ASP A 206 -20.92 81.50 -45.89
N GLU A 207 -21.55 82.61 -46.40
CA GLU A 207 -22.75 82.67 -47.37
C GLU A 207 -22.51 83.35 -48.79
N GLU A 208 -23.39 83.92 -49.69
CA GLU A 208 -24.84 84.40 -49.79
C GLU A 208 -25.35 84.69 -51.29
N THR A 209 -26.62 85.15 -51.50
CA THR A 209 -27.34 85.89 -52.64
C THR A 209 -27.88 85.30 -54.01
N GLU A 210 -28.61 86.11 -54.85
CA GLU A 210 -29.60 85.72 -55.94
C GLU A 210 -29.91 86.82 -57.06
N THR A 211 -30.91 86.65 -57.99
CA THR A 211 -31.81 87.66 -58.73
C THR A 211 -31.94 87.85 -60.32
N ASN A 212 -33.20 87.83 -60.84
CA ASN A 212 -34.03 88.79 -61.72
C ASN A 212 -33.95 89.17 -63.28
N ASN A 213 -35.16 89.45 -63.88
CA ASN A 213 -35.63 90.43 -64.97
C ASN A 213 -35.34 90.29 -66.54
N SER A 214 -36.00 90.96 -67.55
CA SER A 214 -37.40 91.48 -67.86
C SER A 214 -37.64 92.13 -69.31
N GLU A 215 -38.92 92.39 -69.74
CA GLU A 215 -39.50 93.35 -70.81
C GLU A 215 -39.26 93.19 -72.37
N ASP A 216 -39.93 93.84 -73.39
CA ASP A 216 -41.35 94.29 -73.74
C ASP A 216 -41.50 94.91 -75.22
N ILE A 217 -42.71 95.36 -75.70
CA ILE A 217 -43.07 96.44 -76.75
C ILE A 217 -43.72 96.06 -78.16
N SER A 218 -44.28 97.04 -78.94
CA SER A 218 -45.47 96.93 -79.86
C SER A 218 -45.72 98.02 -81.00
N THR A 219 -46.83 97.91 -81.81
CA THR A 219 -47.68 98.95 -82.56
C THR A 219 -47.58 99.35 -84.10
N SER A 220 -48.75 99.78 -84.68
CA SER A 220 -49.05 100.80 -85.75
C SER A 220 -49.11 100.45 -87.30
N LYS A 221 -49.71 101.21 -88.28
CA LYS A 221 -51.00 101.99 -88.47
C LYS A 221 -51.17 102.53 -89.96
N GLU A 222 -52.31 103.19 -90.33
CA GLU A 222 -52.57 104.14 -91.50
C GLU A 222 -52.95 103.61 -92.94
N SER A 223 -53.58 104.32 -93.93
CA SER A 223 -54.52 105.49 -94.04
C SER A 223 -55.02 105.84 -95.50
N SER A 224 -56.12 106.63 -95.66
CA SER A 224 -56.46 107.62 -96.76
C SER A 224 -57.46 107.34 -97.94
N ASN A 225 -57.98 108.42 -98.59
CA ASN A 225 -59.13 108.52 -99.55
C ASN A 225 -58.87 109.47 -100.76
N VAL A 226 -59.61 109.36 -101.90
CA VAL A 226 -59.79 110.40 -102.96
C VAL A 226 -61.18 110.31 -103.66
N GLU A 227 -61.73 111.44 -104.17
CA GLU A 227 -63.03 111.59 -104.87
C GLU A 227 -62.93 111.73 -106.42
N ARG A 228 -64.05 111.53 -107.18
CA ARG A 228 -64.65 112.51 -108.16
C ARG A 228 -65.84 111.99 -109.00
N ASP A 229 -66.50 112.94 -109.69
CA ASP A 229 -67.81 112.86 -110.34
C ASP A 229 -67.90 112.14 -111.71
N SER A 230 -69.08 111.61 -112.05
CA SER A 230 -69.98 112.24 -113.05
C SER A 230 -71.27 111.44 -113.29
N VAL A 231 -72.37 112.14 -113.63
CA VAL A 231 -73.72 111.54 -113.72
C VAL A 231 -74.05 111.09 -115.14
N LYS A 232 -74.32 109.79 -115.32
CA LYS A 232 -75.24 109.31 -116.37
C LYS A 232 -75.92 107.96 -116.14
N ASN A 233 -75.41 107.15 -115.20
CA ASN A 233 -75.82 105.76 -115.03
C ASN A 233 -76.63 105.53 -113.73
N GLN A 234 -77.57 106.40 -113.35
CA GLN A 234 -78.22 106.32 -112.02
C GLN A 234 -78.91 104.97 -111.74
N GLU A 235 -79.50 104.33 -112.75
CA GLU A 235 -80.14 103.01 -112.65
C GLU A 235 -79.13 101.85 -112.74
N GLU A 236 -78.15 101.92 -113.64
CA GLU A 236 -77.06 100.92 -113.68
C GLU A 236 -76.19 100.98 -112.43
N VAL A 237 -75.93 102.16 -111.86
CA VAL A 237 -75.18 102.36 -110.60
C VAL A 237 -76.01 101.91 -109.39
N THR A 238 -77.34 102.05 -109.38
CA THR A 238 -78.15 101.44 -108.30
C THR A 238 -78.24 99.92 -108.44
N LEU A 239 -78.28 99.36 -109.66
CA LEU A 239 -78.19 97.92 -109.87
C LEU A 239 -76.79 97.38 -109.55
N ILE A 240 -75.72 98.05 -109.96
CA ILE A 240 -74.33 97.73 -109.61
C ILE A 240 -74.14 97.85 -108.11
N ASN A 241 -74.60 98.91 -107.45
CA ASN A 241 -74.51 99.03 -105.99
C ASN A 241 -75.35 97.96 -105.28
N HIS A 242 -76.51 97.55 -105.81
CA HIS A 242 -77.28 96.44 -105.26
C HIS A 242 -76.58 95.09 -105.42
N LEU A 243 -75.99 94.83 -106.59
CA LEU A 243 -75.17 93.63 -106.84
C LEU A 243 -73.88 93.64 -106.01
N LEU A 244 -73.23 94.80 -105.87
CA LEU A 244 -72.02 94.99 -105.06
C LEU A 244 -72.33 94.82 -103.58
N ASN A 245 -73.43 95.40 -103.08
CA ASN A 245 -73.91 95.18 -101.71
C ASN A 245 -74.23 93.70 -101.48
N LYS A 246 -74.83 93.01 -102.46
CA LYS A 246 -75.14 91.56 -102.36
C LYS A 246 -73.89 90.68 -102.44
N VAL A 247 -72.87 91.08 -103.21
CA VAL A 247 -71.56 90.43 -103.23
C VAL A 247 -70.82 90.68 -101.91
N MET A 248 -70.84 91.91 -101.38
CA MET A 248 -70.31 92.23 -100.05
C MET A 248 -71.04 91.47 -98.94
N GLU A 249 -72.37 91.32 -99.02
CA GLU A 249 -73.16 90.52 -98.09
C GLU A 249 -72.78 89.04 -98.18
N ILE A 250 -72.56 88.49 -99.38
CA ILE A 250 -72.07 87.11 -99.56
C ILE A 250 -70.65 86.96 -99.00
N LEU A 251 -69.73 87.90 -99.29
CA LEU A 251 -68.34 87.87 -98.81
C LEU A 251 -68.28 88.00 -97.29
N VAL A 252 -69.01 88.94 -96.68
CA VAL A 252 -69.10 89.09 -95.22
C VAL A 252 -69.69 87.83 -94.57
N ASN A 253 -70.72 87.21 -95.16
CA ASN A 253 -71.24 85.94 -94.65
C ASN A 253 -70.25 84.76 -94.84
N GLN A 254 -69.40 84.79 -95.87
CA GLN A 254 -68.31 83.82 -96.05
C GLN A 254 -67.19 84.03 -95.04
N ASP A 255 -66.75 85.27 -94.83
CA ASP A 255 -65.73 85.63 -93.82
C ASP A 255 -66.21 85.31 -92.40
N LEU A 256 -67.46 85.64 -92.04
CA LEU A 256 -68.04 85.26 -90.74
C LEU A 256 -68.08 83.74 -90.54
N LYS A 257 -68.35 82.97 -91.60
CA LYS A 257 -68.36 81.51 -91.56
C LYS A 257 -66.96 80.91 -91.52
N LEU A 258 -65.99 81.51 -92.21
CA LEU A 258 -64.57 81.13 -92.13
C LEU A 258 -64.00 81.46 -90.75
N ASN A 259 -64.30 82.63 -90.20
CA ASN A 259 -63.83 83.07 -88.89
C ASN A 259 -64.35 82.16 -87.77
N SER A 260 -65.65 81.84 -87.76
CA SER A 260 -66.22 80.88 -86.80
C SER A 260 -65.71 79.44 -86.99
N SER A 261 -65.35 79.04 -88.22
CA SER A 261 -64.68 77.76 -88.46
C SER A 261 -63.25 77.75 -87.92
N ASN A 262 -62.50 78.84 -88.10
CA ASN A 262 -61.15 79.01 -87.56
C ASN A 262 -61.15 79.11 -86.03
N GLU A 263 -62.15 79.75 -85.45
CA GLU A 263 -62.36 79.85 -84.00
C GLU A 263 -62.61 78.45 -83.40
N SER A 264 -63.52 77.66 -83.99
CA SER A 264 -63.75 76.26 -83.60
C SER A 264 -62.53 75.36 -83.78
N LEU A 265 -61.74 75.55 -84.85
CA LEU A 265 -60.47 74.82 -85.04
C LEU A 265 -59.41 75.26 -84.01
N SER A 266 -59.38 76.53 -83.61
CA SER A 266 -58.49 77.05 -82.57
C SER A 266 -58.83 76.45 -81.20
N GLU A 267 -60.12 76.33 -80.87
CA GLU A 267 -60.60 75.61 -79.68
C GLU A 267 -60.20 74.12 -79.70
N GLU A 268 -60.34 73.43 -80.84
CA GLU A 268 -59.95 72.03 -80.97
C GLU A 268 -58.42 71.84 -80.87
N ILE A 269 -57.62 72.69 -81.52
CA ILE A 269 -56.16 72.72 -81.39
C ILE A 269 -55.74 72.98 -79.94
N SER A 270 -56.41 73.90 -79.24
CA SER A 270 -56.17 74.17 -77.82
C SER A 270 -56.52 72.95 -76.95
N SER A 271 -57.66 72.29 -77.24
CA SER A 271 -58.08 71.05 -76.57
C SER A 271 -57.08 69.90 -76.79
N LEU A 272 -56.55 69.76 -78.01
CA LEU A 272 -55.53 68.76 -78.35
C LEU A 272 -54.18 69.07 -77.70
N SER A 273 -53.77 70.34 -77.67
CA SER A 273 -52.52 70.77 -77.02
C SER A 273 -52.54 70.48 -75.52
N ASN A 274 -53.66 70.78 -74.85
CA ASN A 274 -53.86 70.45 -73.43
C ASN A 274 -53.87 68.93 -73.16
N LYS A 275 -54.39 68.12 -74.09
CA LYS A 275 -54.31 66.65 -74.02
C LYS A 275 -52.88 66.13 -74.23
N LEU A 276 -52.10 66.78 -75.11
CA LEU A 276 -50.72 66.41 -75.39
C LEU A 276 -49.82 66.65 -74.16
N ALA A 277 -49.89 67.85 -73.56
CA ALA A 277 -49.18 68.15 -72.31
C ALA A 277 -49.52 67.14 -71.20
N ASN A 278 -50.81 66.79 -71.04
CA ASN A 278 -51.26 65.80 -70.06
C ASN A 278 -50.78 64.35 -70.36
N ILE A 279 -50.34 64.07 -71.59
CA ILE A 279 -49.68 62.81 -71.97
C ILE A 279 -48.18 62.91 -71.66
N ASP A 280 -47.53 64.03 -71.95
CA ASP A 280 -46.11 64.27 -71.64
C ASP A 280 -45.84 64.25 -70.12
N ASP A 281 -46.75 64.82 -69.30
CA ASP A 281 -46.75 64.70 -67.84
C ASP A 281 -46.76 63.23 -67.38
N LYS A 282 -47.59 62.41 -68.02
CA LYS A 282 -47.75 60.97 -67.70
C LYS A 282 -46.55 60.15 -68.17
N ILE A 283 -45.97 60.48 -69.32
CA ILE A 283 -44.73 59.85 -69.81
C ILE A 283 -43.59 60.17 -68.83
N SER A 284 -43.45 61.43 -68.42
CA SER A 284 -42.45 61.87 -67.45
C SER A 284 -42.58 61.11 -66.12
N SER A 285 -43.80 61.00 -65.58
CA SER A 285 -44.06 60.22 -64.37
C SER A 285 -43.82 58.71 -64.57
N LEU A 286 -44.13 58.14 -65.73
CA LEU A 286 -43.83 56.73 -66.04
C LEU A 286 -42.33 56.46 -66.14
N ASP A 287 -41.54 57.38 -66.69
CA ASP A 287 -40.09 57.26 -66.73
C ASP A 287 -39.44 57.46 -65.35
N GLU A 288 -39.98 58.34 -64.51
CA GLU A 288 -39.57 58.48 -63.10
C GLU A 288 -39.87 57.19 -62.29
N ASN A 289 -41.03 56.56 -62.50
CA ASN A 289 -41.34 55.26 -61.89
C ASN A 289 -40.44 54.14 -62.45
N SER A 290 -40.20 54.11 -63.77
CA SER A 290 -39.34 53.15 -64.49
C SER A 290 -37.88 53.22 -64.03
N THR A 291 -37.37 54.43 -63.77
CA THR A 291 -36.01 54.65 -63.24
C THR A 291 -35.92 54.25 -61.78
N ASN A 292 -36.89 54.63 -60.92
CA ASN A 292 -36.92 54.21 -59.50
C ASN A 292 -36.95 52.68 -59.34
N LEU A 293 -37.82 51.97 -60.07
CA LEU A 293 -37.90 50.50 -60.08
C LEU A 293 -36.54 49.85 -60.42
N LYS A 294 -35.86 50.35 -61.45
CA LYS A 294 -34.55 49.84 -61.89
C LYS A 294 -33.41 50.21 -60.93
N GLN A 295 -33.44 51.41 -60.38
CA GLN A 295 -32.34 52.00 -59.62
C GLN A 295 -32.35 51.59 -58.15
N ASN A 296 -33.53 51.44 -57.55
CA ASN A 296 -33.70 51.17 -56.12
C ASN A 296 -34.13 49.73 -55.89
N ASP A 297 -35.30 49.32 -56.40
CA ASP A 297 -35.90 48.03 -56.06
C ASP A 297 -35.10 46.85 -56.63
N ILE A 298 -34.78 46.87 -57.92
CA ILE A 298 -34.01 45.79 -58.56
C ILE A 298 -32.58 45.70 -57.97
N LYS A 299 -31.93 46.82 -57.64
CA LYS A 299 -30.61 46.78 -56.97
C LYS A 299 -30.71 46.21 -55.56
N THR A 300 -31.72 46.62 -54.79
CA THR A 300 -31.96 46.12 -53.43
C THR A 300 -32.26 44.62 -53.43
N LEU A 301 -33.07 44.14 -54.37
CA LEU A 301 -33.33 42.71 -54.57
C LEU A 301 -32.04 41.93 -54.90
N ASN A 302 -31.18 42.45 -55.78
CA ASN A 302 -29.90 41.81 -56.10
C ASN A 302 -28.93 41.76 -54.92
N ILE A 303 -28.88 42.82 -54.09
CA ILE A 303 -28.09 42.84 -52.85
C ILE A 303 -28.61 41.80 -51.85
N ASN A 304 -29.92 41.80 -51.61
CA ASN A 304 -30.58 40.85 -50.71
C ASN A 304 -30.38 39.39 -51.17
N MET A 305 -30.47 39.13 -52.48
CA MET A 305 -30.26 37.78 -53.03
C MET A 305 -28.80 37.34 -52.96
N SER A 306 -27.85 38.27 -53.10
CA SER A 306 -26.41 37.99 -52.88
C SER A 306 -26.14 37.61 -51.43
N SER A 307 -26.68 38.38 -50.47
CA SER A 307 -26.57 38.10 -49.04
C SER A 307 -27.22 36.76 -48.63
N LEU A 308 -28.40 36.44 -49.18
CA LEU A 308 -29.04 35.13 -48.99
C LEU A 308 -28.18 33.98 -49.52
N ASN A 309 -27.50 34.16 -50.66
CA ASN A 309 -26.61 33.17 -51.24
C ASN A 309 -25.34 32.95 -50.39
N GLU A 310 -24.76 34.02 -49.83
CA GLU A 310 -23.67 33.91 -48.84
C GLU A 310 -24.11 33.18 -47.57
N ILE A 311 -25.32 33.45 -47.06
CA ILE A 311 -25.89 32.74 -45.91
C ILE A 311 -26.06 31.25 -46.22
N LEU A 312 -26.55 30.89 -47.41
CA LEU A 312 -26.73 29.50 -47.84
C LEU A 312 -25.39 28.74 -47.87
N VAL A 313 -24.37 29.30 -48.52
CA VAL A 313 -23.02 28.71 -48.57
C VAL A 313 -22.43 28.54 -47.16
N ASN A 314 -22.64 29.51 -46.26
CA ASN A 314 -22.21 29.40 -44.87
C ASN A 314 -23.01 28.34 -44.06
N GLN A 315 -24.24 28.01 -44.45
CA GLN A 315 -25.01 26.91 -43.87
C GLN A 315 -24.51 25.55 -44.38
N ASP A 316 -24.24 25.40 -45.68
CA ASP A 316 -23.68 24.17 -46.25
C ASP A 316 -22.30 23.82 -45.65
N LEU A 317 -21.43 24.82 -45.46
CA LEU A 317 -20.13 24.61 -44.79
C LEU A 317 -20.28 24.11 -43.34
N LYS A 318 -21.28 24.62 -42.61
CA LYS A 318 -21.61 24.15 -41.25
C LYS A 318 -22.20 22.74 -41.27
N LEU A 319 -23.07 22.43 -42.23
CA LEU A 319 -23.68 21.11 -42.39
C LEU A 319 -22.62 20.04 -42.67
N ASN A 320 -21.69 20.31 -43.59
CA ASN A 320 -20.56 19.43 -43.89
C ASN A 320 -19.65 19.22 -42.67
N SER A 321 -19.38 20.28 -41.90
CA SER A 321 -18.60 20.20 -40.66
C SER A 321 -19.28 19.34 -39.60
N LEU A 322 -20.60 19.48 -39.44
CA LEU A 322 -21.41 18.65 -38.54
C LEU A 322 -21.45 17.18 -38.97
N ASN A 323 -21.53 16.91 -40.29
CA ASN A 323 -21.51 15.55 -40.81
C ASN A 323 -20.18 14.84 -40.51
N SER A 324 -19.05 15.49 -40.80
CA SER A 324 -17.70 14.97 -40.46
C SER A 324 -17.51 14.71 -38.96
N TYR A 325 -18.08 15.57 -38.10
CA TYR A 325 -18.06 15.36 -36.66
C TYR A 325 -18.91 14.15 -36.23
N SER A 326 -20.09 13.97 -36.84
CA SER A 326 -20.98 12.82 -36.62
C SER A 326 -20.32 11.49 -37.02
N GLU A 327 -19.63 11.48 -38.16
CA GLU A 327 -18.85 10.32 -38.63
C GLU A 327 -17.71 9.95 -37.67
N SER A 328 -16.97 10.95 -37.18
CA SER A 328 -15.92 10.77 -36.17
C SER A 328 -16.47 10.18 -34.87
N LEU A 329 -17.60 10.72 -34.37
CA LEU A 329 -18.27 10.22 -33.17
C LEU A 329 -18.78 8.77 -33.37
N GLY A 330 -19.28 8.43 -34.55
CA GLY A 330 -19.65 7.06 -34.92
C GLY A 330 -18.46 6.08 -34.88
N GLN A 331 -17.28 6.51 -35.32
CA GLN A 331 -16.06 5.71 -35.20
C GLN A 331 -15.63 5.52 -33.73
N GLU A 332 -15.75 6.56 -32.89
CA GLU A 332 -15.45 6.46 -31.46
C GLU A 332 -16.43 5.52 -30.73
N ILE A 333 -17.73 5.62 -31.02
CA ILE A 333 -18.77 4.71 -30.48
C ILE A 333 -18.46 3.25 -30.85
N ASN A 334 -18.08 2.97 -32.09
CA ASN A 334 -17.66 1.64 -32.51
C ASN A 334 -16.37 1.18 -31.80
N SER A 335 -15.40 2.08 -31.60
CA SER A 335 -14.18 1.80 -30.83
C SER A 335 -14.46 1.49 -29.35
N LEU A 336 -15.44 2.17 -28.75
CA LEU A 336 -15.89 1.92 -27.38
C LEU A 336 -16.68 0.60 -27.27
N SER A 337 -17.60 0.32 -28.19
CA SER A 337 -18.37 -0.93 -28.24
C SER A 337 -17.45 -2.17 -28.29
N ASN A 338 -16.42 -2.14 -29.14
CA ASN A 338 -15.41 -3.21 -29.21
C ASN A 338 -14.56 -3.34 -27.93
N LYS A 339 -14.36 -2.27 -27.15
CA LYS A 339 -13.69 -2.34 -25.85
C LYS A 339 -14.59 -2.96 -24.78
N VAL A 340 -15.90 -2.66 -24.80
CA VAL A 340 -16.89 -3.23 -23.87
C VAL A 340 -16.99 -4.73 -24.07
N ALA A 341 -17.19 -5.21 -25.31
CA ALA A 341 -17.23 -6.65 -25.60
C ALA A 341 -15.97 -7.39 -25.09
N ASN A 342 -14.77 -6.81 -25.29
CA ASN A 342 -13.52 -7.41 -24.80
C ASN A 342 -13.36 -7.36 -23.27
N ILE A 343 -14.13 -6.52 -22.57
CA ILE A 343 -14.21 -6.52 -21.10
C ILE A 343 -15.20 -7.60 -20.64
N ASP A 344 -16.33 -7.76 -21.32
CA ASP A 344 -17.33 -8.80 -21.03
C ASP A 344 -16.74 -10.22 -21.23
N ASP A 345 -15.95 -10.43 -22.28
CA ASP A 345 -15.14 -11.65 -22.49
C ASP A 345 -14.24 -11.96 -21.29
N LYS A 346 -13.56 -10.93 -20.77
CA LYS A 346 -12.60 -11.06 -19.64
C LYS A 346 -13.31 -11.28 -18.31
N ILE A 347 -14.46 -10.66 -18.09
CA ILE A 347 -15.30 -10.89 -16.92
C ILE A 347 -15.77 -12.34 -16.93
N SER A 348 -16.24 -12.84 -18.07
CA SER A 348 -16.67 -14.24 -18.23
C SER A 348 -15.54 -15.24 -17.89
N LEU A 349 -14.32 -14.99 -18.37
CA LEU A 349 -13.14 -15.80 -18.02
C LEU A 349 -12.73 -15.66 -16.54
N LEU A 350 -12.90 -14.49 -15.92
CA LEU A 350 -12.63 -14.31 -14.49
C LEU A 350 -13.65 -15.05 -13.61
N ASP A 351 -14.93 -15.08 -14.00
CA ASP A 351 -15.98 -15.83 -13.31
C ASP A 351 -15.78 -17.35 -13.46
N GLU A 352 -15.34 -17.84 -14.62
CA GLU A 352 -14.96 -19.25 -14.81
C GLU A 352 -13.76 -19.63 -13.91
N ASN A 353 -12.71 -18.81 -13.89
CA ASN A 353 -11.56 -19.06 -13.00
C ASN A 353 -11.94 -18.97 -11.51
N SER A 354 -12.80 -18.02 -11.14
CA SER A 354 -13.31 -17.84 -9.77
C SER A 354 -14.17 -19.02 -9.30
N THR A 355 -15.03 -19.55 -10.18
CA THR A 355 -15.84 -20.73 -9.88
C THR A 355 -15.00 -22.00 -9.79
N ASN A 356 -14.02 -22.20 -10.69
CA ASN A 356 -13.08 -23.32 -10.62
C ASN A 356 -12.24 -23.30 -9.32
N LEU A 357 -11.64 -22.16 -8.95
CA LEU A 357 -10.88 -22.02 -7.70
C LEU A 357 -11.73 -22.34 -6.45
N ARG A 358 -13.00 -21.92 -6.45
CA ARG A 358 -13.93 -22.20 -5.34
C ARG A 358 -14.37 -23.66 -5.28
N GLN A 359 -14.66 -24.29 -6.42
CA GLN A 359 -15.27 -25.61 -6.49
C GLN A 359 -14.24 -26.76 -6.46
N SER A 360 -13.07 -26.58 -7.07
CA SER A 360 -11.99 -27.56 -7.07
C SER A 360 -11.09 -27.40 -5.85
N ASP A 361 -10.39 -26.27 -5.79
CA ASP A 361 -9.16 -26.18 -5.00
C ASP A 361 -9.46 -25.93 -3.53
N ILE A 362 -10.41 -25.04 -3.23
CA ILE A 362 -10.85 -24.78 -1.85
C ILE A 362 -11.57 -25.99 -1.24
N GLU A 363 -12.44 -26.68 -1.98
CA GLU A 363 -13.10 -27.89 -1.48
C GLU A 363 -12.09 -29.04 -1.23
N THR A 364 -11.15 -29.24 -2.15
CA THR A 364 -10.05 -30.21 -1.98
C THR A 364 -9.16 -29.89 -0.78
N LEU A 365 -8.82 -28.60 -0.58
CA LEU A 365 -8.06 -28.15 0.58
C LEU A 365 -8.81 -28.40 1.90
N ASN A 366 -10.11 -28.11 1.96
CA ASN A 366 -10.95 -28.35 3.15
C ASN A 366 -11.04 -29.84 3.51
N ILE A 367 -11.16 -30.72 2.51
CA ILE A 367 -11.13 -32.18 2.70
C ILE A 367 -9.76 -32.63 3.26
N ASN A 368 -8.66 -32.12 2.69
CA ASN A 368 -7.31 -32.45 3.15
C ASN A 368 -7.04 -31.95 4.59
N ILE A 369 -7.52 -30.76 4.95
CA ILE A 369 -7.43 -30.22 6.32
C ILE A 369 -8.22 -31.13 7.28
N SER A 370 -9.46 -31.48 6.96
CA SER A 370 -10.29 -32.35 7.81
C SER A 370 -9.66 -33.74 8.02
N SER A 371 -8.97 -34.28 7.01
CA SER A 371 -8.22 -35.54 7.13
C SER A 371 -6.96 -35.40 7.99
N LEU A 372 -6.26 -34.25 7.93
CA LEU A 372 -5.13 -33.97 8.82
C LEU A 372 -5.57 -33.80 10.28
N ASP A 373 -6.71 -33.16 10.54
CA ASP A 373 -7.29 -33.04 11.88
C ASP A 373 -7.64 -34.42 12.48
N GLU A 374 -8.23 -35.31 11.69
CA GLU A 374 -8.49 -36.71 12.12
C GLU A 374 -7.18 -37.47 12.44
N VAL A 375 -6.13 -37.26 11.65
CA VAL A 375 -4.80 -37.86 11.90
C VAL A 375 -4.16 -37.30 13.17
N LEU A 376 -4.28 -36.00 13.45
CA LEU A 376 -3.77 -35.37 14.67
C LEU A 376 -4.47 -35.92 15.92
N VAL A 377 -5.82 -35.98 15.92
CA VAL A 377 -6.59 -36.57 17.03
C VAL A 377 -6.20 -38.04 17.27
N ASN A 378 -5.95 -38.81 16.21
CA ASN A 378 -5.44 -40.18 16.31
C ASN A 378 -4.00 -40.28 16.84
N GLN A 379 -3.16 -39.24 16.67
CA GLN A 379 -1.82 -39.18 17.24
C GLN A 379 -1.86 -38.81 18.72
N ASP A 380 -2.69 -37.83 19.11
CA ASP A 380 -2.87 -37.45 20.53
C ASP A 380 -3.41 -38.61 21.37
N LEU A 381 -4.38 -39.38 20.87
CA LEU A 381 -4.89 -40.57 21.56
C LEU A 381 -3.80 -41.64 21.77
N LYS A 382 -2.87 -41.80 20.80
CA LYS A 382 -1.73 -42.72 20.93
C LYS A 382 -0.68 -42.18 21.91
N LEU A 383 -0.41 -40.89 21.90
CA LEU A 383 0.53 -40.25 22.83
C LEU A 383 0.04 -40.35 24.28
N ASN A 384 -1.25 -40.08 24.52
CA ASN A 384 -1.88 -40.26 25.83
C ASN A 384 -1.81 -41.72 26.30
N SER A 385 -2.08 -42.68 25.41
CA SER A 385 -1.96 -44.12 25.70
C SER A 385 -0.52 -44.52 26.09
N LEU A 386 0.49 -43.95 25.41
CA LEU A 386 1.90 -44.18 25.70
C LEU A 386 2.34 -43.54 27.02
N ASN A 387 1.81 -42.35 27.35
CA ASN A 387 2.08 -41.69 28.63
C ASN A 387 1.58 -42.54 29.80
N SER A 388 0.33 -43.02 29.77
CA SER A 388 -0.19 -43.88 30.84
C SER A 388 0.51 -45.24 30.95
N TYR A 389 1.08 -45.75 29.85
CA TYR A 389 1.96 -46.92 29.92
C TYR A 389 3.29 -46.61 30.62
N ASN A 390 3.91 -45.46 30.32
CA ASN A 390 5.14 -45.00 30.99
C ASN A 390 4.92 -44.69 32.48
N GLU A 391 3.76 -44.16 32.86
CA GLU A 391 3.35 -43.95 34.26
C GLU A 391 3.29 -45.29 35.00
N SER A 392 2.57 -46.28 34.46
CA SER A 392 2.46 -47.62 35.04
C SER A 392 3.82 -48.34 35.16
N LEU A 393 4.70 -48.19 34.15
CA LEU A 393 6.06 -48.72 34.20
C LEU A 393 6.92 -48.03 35.29
N SER A 394 6.69 -46.74 35.53
CA SER A 394 7.38 -45.98 36.59
C SER A 394 6.92 -46.40 38.00
N GLU A 395 5.64 -46.75 38.17
CA GLU A 395 5.13 -47.37 39.40
C GLU A 395 5.74 -48.75 39.63
N GLU A 396 5.84 -49.59 38.59
CA GLU A 396 6.47 -50.92 38.72
C GLU A 396 7.96 -50.81 39.10
N ILE A 397 8.72 -49.92 38.44
CA ILE A 397 10.11 -49.64 38.79
C ILE A 397 10.23 -49.18 40.24
N SER A 398 9.34 -48.29 40.71
CA SER A 398 9.31 -47.82 42.10
C SER A 398 8.99 -48.95 43.10
N SER A 399 8.11 -49.88 42.72
CA SER A 399 7.80 -51.08 43.51
C SER A 399 9.01 -52.03 43.58
N LEU A 400 9.72 -52.23 42.47
CA LEU A 400 10.93 -53.06 42.39
C LEU A 400 12.09 -52.45 43.20
N SER A 401 12.33 -51.14 43.11
CA SER A 401 13.32 -50.44 43.93
C SER A 401 13.03 -50.57 45.43
N SER A 402 11.75 -50.48 45.82
CA SER A 402 11.31 -50.65 47.21
C SER A 402 11.51 -52.09 47.72
N LYS A 403 11.33 -53.09 46.85
CA LYS A 403 11.61 -54.51 47.16
C LYS A 403 13.13 -54.76 47.28
N LEU A 404 13.95 -54.10 46.46
CA LEU A 404 15.41 -54.22 46.49
C LEU A 404 15.98 -53.68 47.81
N ALA A 405 15.59 -52.46 48.22
CA ALA A 405 15.99 -51.89 49.50
C ALA A 405 15.64 -52.82 50.69
N ASN A 406 14.45 -53.44 50.67
CA ASN A 406 14.04 -54.39 51.69
C ASN A 406 14.82 -55.72 51.67
N ILE A 407 15.52 -56.04 50.58
CA ILE A 407 16.47 -57.16 50.50
C ILE A 407 17.82 -56.72 51.05
N ASP A 408 18.28 -55.51 50.74
CA ASP A 408 19.53 -54.95 51.27
C ASP A 408 19.48 -54.78 52.80
N ASP A 409 18.34 -54.36 53.36
CA ASP A 409 18.06 -54.36 54.81
C ASP A 409 18.24 -55.77 55.43
N LYS A 410 17.70 -56.80 54.75
CA LYS A 410 17.75 -58.19 55.22
C LYS A 410 19.14 -58.81 55.11
N ILE A 411 19.91 -58.43 54.09
CA ILE A 411 21.33 -58.81 53.95
C ILE A 411 22.12 -58.18 55.09
N SER A 412 21.93 -56.88 55.35
CA SER A 412 22.59 -56.16 56.46
C SER A 412 22.29 -56.83 57.82
N LEU A 413 21.03 -57.16 58.09
CA LEU A 413 20.61 -57.90 59.30
C LEU A 413 21.12 -59.36 59.36
N LEU A 414 21.51 -59.95 58.24
CA LEU A 414 22.12 -61.28 58.18
C LEU A 414 23.64 -61.19 58.43
N ASP A 415 24.30 -60.17 57.88
CA ASP A 415 25.71 -59.88 58.11
C ASP A 415 25.97 -59.51 59.58
N GLU A 416 25.13 -58.68 60.21
CA GLU A 416 25.18 -58.41 61.66
C GLU A 416 25.10 -59.70 62.49
N LYS A 417 24.20 -60.61 62.14
CA LYS A 417 24.05 -61.91 62.81
C LYS A 417 25.25 -62.81 62.58
N PHE A 418 25.83 -62.82 61.38
CA PHE A 418 27.02 -63.59 61.07
C PHE A 418 28.25 -63.07 61.80
N VAL A 419 28.41 -61.74 61.91
CA VAL A 419 29.44 -61.10 62.73
C VAL A 419 29.26 -61.47 64.21
N SER A 420 28.04 -61.36 64.75
CA SER A 420 27.75 -61.73 66.14
C SER A 420 28.03 -63.20 66.44
N LEU A 421 27.56 -64.13 65.60
CA LEU A 421 27.83 -65.57 65.72
C LEU A 421 29.33 -65.87 65.70
N LYS A 422 30.08 -65.17 64.84
CA LYS A 422 31.53 -65.35 64.71
C LYS A 422 32.30 -64.79 65.89
N GLN A 423 31.99 -63.58 66.34
CA GLN A 423 32.76 -62.86 67.37
C GLN A 423 32.33 -63.20 68.80
N ASN A 424 31.05 -63.45 69.04
CA ASN A 424 30.55 -63.78 70.38
C ASN A 424 30.56 -65.28 70.60
N ASP A 425 29.73 -66.02 69.87
CA ASP A 425 29.45 -67.43 70.18
C ASP A 425 30.66 -68.33 69.86
N ILE A 426 31.28 -68.17 68.69
CA ILE A 426 32.42 -69.01 68.26
C ILE A 426 33.69 -68.67 69.05
N GLU A 427 34.01 -67.40 69.31
CA GLU A 427 35.18 -67.06 70.14
C GLU A 427 34.98 -67.49 71.60
N THR A 428 33.78 -67.33 72.18
CA THR A 428 33.45 -67.85 73.52
C THR A 428 33.59 -69.38 73.58
N LEU A 429 33.12 -70.10 72.56
CA LEU A 429 33.28 -71.56 72.48
C LEU A 429 34.75 -71.97 72.39
N ASN A 430 35.58 -71.25 71.61
CA ASN A 430 37.01 -71.48 71.51
C ASN A 430 37.75 -71.21 72.84
N ILE A 431 37.36 -70.15 73.57
CA ILE A 431 37.89 -69.84 74.91
C ILE A 431 37.53 -70.97 75.90
N ASN A 432 36.27 -71.39 75.93
CA ASN A 432 35.80 -72.47 76.79
C ASN A 432 36.49 -73.81 76.47
N MET A 433 36.67 -74.13 75.19
CA MET A 433 37.41 -75.31 74.74
C MET A 433 38.89 -75.25 75.14
N SER A 434 39.49 -74.05 75.13
CA SER A 434 40.86 -73.83 75.59
C SER A 434 41.00 -74.00 77.11
N SER A 435 40.03 -73.53 77.91
CA SER A 435 39.98 -73.78 79.36
C SER A 435 39.92 -75.28 79.64
N LEU A 436 38.95 -75.98 79.03
CA LEU A 436 38.77 -77.42 79.20
C LEU A 436 40.02 -78.22 78.75
N SER A 437 40.71 -77.78 77.71
CA SER A 437 41.98 -78.36 77.27
C SER A 437 43.09 -78.22 78.34
N ASN A 438 43.17 -77.06 78.99
CA ASN A 438 44.11 -76.83 80.10
C ASN A 438 43.73 -77.67 81.34
N GLU A 439 42.45 -77.72 81.71
CA GLU A 439 41.95 -78.56 82.82
C GLU A 439 42.27 -80.04 82.58
N ILE A 440 42.12 -80.53 81.33
CA ILE A 440 42.51 -81.89 80.94
C ILE A 440 44.03 -82.09 81.04
N LEU A 441 44.85 -81.09 80.70
CA LEU A 441 46.31 -81.17 80.86
C LEU A 441 46.72 -81.20 82.35
N GLU A 442 46.08 -80.42 83.21
CA GLU A 442 46.31 -80.44 84.67
C GLU A 442 45.91 -81.79 85.28
N LEU A 443 44.71 -82.30 84.97
CA LEU A 443 44.27 -83.64 85.40
C LEU A 443 45.23 -84.75 84.91
N LYS A 444 45.74 -84.62 83.67
CA LYS A 444 46.73 -85.54 83.10
C LYS A 444 48.11 -85.43 83.76
N ALA A 445 48.47 -84.26 84.32
CA ALA A 445 49.69 -84.06 85.11
C ALA A 445 49.54 -84.54 86.56
N LEU A 446 48.32 -84.56 87.11
CA LEU A 446 48.02 -85.14 88.42
C LEU A 446 47.94 -86.67 88.41
N LEU A 447 47.55 -87.28 87.29
CA LEU A 447 47.40 -88.73 87.16
C LEU A 447 48.66 -89.55 87.53
N PRO A 448 49.89 -89.17 87.12
CA PRO A 448 51.12 -89.83 87.56
C PRO A 448 51.33 -89.75 89.07
N ASN A 449 51.06 -88.61 89.71
CA ASN A 449 51.19 -88.47 91.17
C ASN A 449 50.18 -89.37 91.90
N LEU A 450 48.95 -89.49 91.40
CA LEU A 450 47.98 -90.44 91.95
C LEU A 450 48.43 -91.90 91.74
N SER A 451 49.03 -92.22 90.59
CA SER A 451 49.58 -93.56 90.33
C SER A 451 50.77 -93.90 91.23
N VAL A 452 51.66 -92.93 91.51
CA VAL A 452 52.76 -93.09 92.47
C VAL A 452 52.20 -93.28 93.88
N ASN A 453 51.26 -92.44 94.30
CA ASN A 453 50.61 -92.56 95.62
C ASN A 453 49.90 -93.92 95.79
N LEU A 454 49.27 -94.45 94.74
CA LEU A 454 48.67 -95.79 94.74
C LEU A 454 49.71 -96.91 94.86
N GLU A 455 50.84 -96.80 94.15
CA GLU A 455 51.91 -97.79 94.23
C GLU A 455 52.63 -97.73 95.59
N SER A 456 52.89 -96.54 96.15
CA SER A 456 53.42 -96.38 97.51
C SER A 456 52.44 -96.85 98.60
N LEU A 457 51.13 -96.67 98.40
CA LEU A 457 50.12 -97.26 99.30
C LEU A 457 50.11 -98.80 99.20
N LYS A 458 50.30 -99.34 98.00
CA LYS A 458 50.42 -100.79 97.74
C LYS A 458 51.71 -101.38 98.31
N GLU A 459 52.82 -100.64 98.28
CA GLU A 459 54.05 -100.97 99.01
C GLU A 459 53.81 -100.92 100.53
N ALA A 460 53.19 -99.86 101.06
CA ALA A 460 52.88 -99.76 102.49
C ALA A 460 51.96 -100.89 102.99
N ILE A 461 50.97 -101.30 102.20
CA ILE A 461 50.12 -102.47 102.48
C ILE A 461 50.93 -103.77 102.43
N ASN A 462 51.80 -103.94 101.43
CA ASN A 462 52.69 -105.10 101.31
C ASN A 462 53.65 -105.20 102.51
N ASP A 463 54.21 -104.08 102.98
CA ASP A 463 55.06 -104.03 104.16
C ASP A 463 54.29 -104.25 105.47
N PHE A 464 53.04 -103.77 105.58
CA PHE A 464 52.14 -104.16 106.68
C PHE A 464 51.88 -105.68 106.67
N THR A 465 51.67 -106.27 105.49
CA THR A 465 51.45 -107.71 105.30
C THR A 465 52.72 -108.52 105.61
N LYS A 466 53.92 -107.95 105.40
CA LYS A 466 55.19 -108.52 105.87
C LYS A 466 55.36 -108.37 107.38
N ALA A 467 54.90 -107.27 107.99
CA ALA A 467 54.99 -107.04 109.43
C ALA A 467 54.04 -107.95 110.23
N GLU A 468 52.86 -108.28 109.69
CA GLU A 468 51.94 -109.28 110.24
C GLU A 468 52.46 -110.72 110.11
N LYS A 469 53.52 -110.94 109.31
CA LYS A 469 54.21 -112.22 109.15
C LYS A 469 55.12 -112.52 110.34
N LEU A 470 54.50 -112.70 111.50
CA LEU A 470 55.03 -113.09 112.82
C LEU A 470 56.49 -113.57 112.79
N ASP A 471 57.37 -112.78 113.41
CA ASP A 471 58.80 -113.12 113.52
C ASP A 471 59.03 -114.25 114.54
N PHE A 472 58.87 -115.48 114.06
CA PHE A 472 59.20 -116.69 114.79
C PHE A 472 60.72 -116.92 114.95
N SER A 473 61.62 -116.04 114.48
CA SER A 473 63.06 -116.23 114.68
C SER A 473 63.44 -116.24 116.16
N ASN A 474 62.84 -115.36 116.97
CA ASN A 474 62.98 -115.35 118.42
C ASN A 474 62.39 -116.62 119.07
N LEU A 475 61.26 -117.14 118.57
CA LEU A 475 60.67 -118.38 119.09
C LEU A 475 61.53 -119.61 118.75
N ASN A 476 62.12 -119.66 117.56
CA ASN A 476 63.06 -120.70 117.14
C ASN A 476 64.39 -120.63 117.91
N SER A 477 64.87 -119.42 118.20
CA SER A 477 66.04 -119.19 119.07
C SER A 477 65.78 -119.73 120.48
N VAL A 478 64.66 -119.36 121.10
CA VAL A 478 64.25 -119.88 122.42
C VAL A 478 64.04 -121.40 122.40
N SER A 479 63.45 -121.95 121.34
CA SER A 479 63.29 -123.41 121.17
C SER A 479 64.64 -124.14 121.09
N SER A 480 65.63 -123.55 120.40
CA SER A 480 66.99 -124.09 120.30
C SER A 480 67.71 -124.02 121.65
N GLN A 481 67.61 -122.88 122.35
CA GLN A 481 68.15 -122.72 123.71
C GLN A 481 67.50 -123.69 124.71
N LEU A 482 66.20 -123.99 124.58
CA LEU A 482 65.51 -124.94 125.45
C LEU A 482 65.94 -126.39 125.18
N LEU A 483 66.25 -126.74 123.93
CA LEU A 483 66.83 -128.03 123.56
C LEU A 483 68.27 -128.17 124.07
N GLU A 484 69.08 -127.12 123.97
CA GLU A 484 70.44 -127.08 124.50
C GLU A 484 70.44 -127.20 126.04
N LEU A 485 69.61 -126.41 126.73
CA LEU A 485 69.41 -126.52 128.18
C LEU A 485 68.88 -127.89 128.62
N SER A 486 68.04 -128.54 127.80
CA SER A 486 67.56 -129.91 128.04
C SER A 486 68.69 -130.94 127.89
N SER A 487 69.57 -130.77 126.91
CA SER A 487 70.79 -131.59 126.73
C SER A 487 71.75 -131.42 127.91
N ASP A 488 71.96 -130.19 128.38
CA ASP A 488 72.79 -129.88 129.54
C ASP A 488 72.19 -130.44 130.83
N LEU A 489 70.87 -130.33 131.05
CA LEU A 489 70.20 -130.91 132.21
C LEU A 489 70.30 -132.45 132.22
N ASN A 490 70.20 -133.09 131.05
CA ASN A 490 70.37 -134.54 130.89
C ASN A 490 71.83 -134.97 131.12
N SER A 491 72.79 -134.14 130.70
CA SER A 491 74.22 -134.32 130.97
C SER A 491 74.56 -134.13 132.46
N LEU A 492 73.97 -133.14 133.12
CA LEU A 492 74.07 -132.91 134.56
C LEU A 492 73.42 -134.06 135.36
N THR A 493 72.30 -134.60 134.88
CA THR A 493 71.65 -135.79 135.47
C THR A 493 72.56 -137.01 135.40
N LYS A 494 73.26 -137.22 134.27
CA LYS A 494 74.30 -138.26 134.16
C LYS A 494 75.50 -137.99 135.05
N LEU A 495 75.93 -136.74 135.19
CA LEU A 495 77.05 -136.36 136.05
C LEU A 495 76.74 -136.63 137.52
N ILE A 496 75.58 -136.19 138.02
CA ILE A 496 75.09 -136.49 139.37
C ILE A 496 74.94 -138.01 139.57
N GLY A 497 74.41 -138.73 138.57
CA GLY A 497 74.34 -140.19 138.57
C GLY A 497 75.69 -140.92 138.55
N SER A 498 76.81 -140.21 138.40
CA SER A 498 78.17 -140.75 138.46
C SER A 498 79.00 -140.27 139.67
N ILE A 499 78.46 -139.37 140.51
CA ILE A 499 79.05 -139.05 141.82
C ILE A 499 78.49 -140.04 142.85
N SER A 500 79.08 -141.23 142.88
CA SER A 500 78.85 -142.20 143.96
C SER A 500 79.79 -141.89 145.13
N VAL A 501 79.20 -141.71 146.31
CA VAL A 501 79.90 -141.81 147.61
C VAL A 501 79.27 -142.98 148.36
N GLU A 502 80.10 -143.71 149.11
CA GLU A 502 79.71 -144.89 149.90
C GLU A 502 78.73 -144.57 151.04
N PRO A 503 77.98 -145.58 151.54
CA PRO A 503 77.05 -145.40 152.65
C PRO A 503 77.74 -145.20 154.01
N ILE A 504 77.09 -144.41 154.87
CA ILE A 504 77.28 -144.40 156.33
C ILE A 504 75.87 -144.50 156.96
N ASN A 505 75.80 -145.04 158.18
CA ASN A 505 74.55 -145.20 158.97
C ASN A 505 73.83 -143.87 159.24
#